data_AF-A0A7S3GTX6-F1
#
_entry.id   AF-A0A7S3GTX6-F1
#
_cell.length_a   1.000
_cell.length_b   1.000
_cell.length_c   1.000
_cell.angle_alpha   90.00
_cell.angle_beta   90.00
_cell.angle_gamma   90.00
#
_symmetry.space_group_name_H-M   'P 1'
#
loop_
_entity.id
_entity.type
_entity.pdbx_description
1 polymer ?
#
loop_
_entity_poly.entity_id
_entity_poly.type
_entity_poly.pdbx_seq_one_letter_code
_entity_poly.pdbx_strand_id
1 'polypeptide(L)'
;GTYELKFDAASKTMDGHGMPKKEGNDKNWRKASFLRELSPVENVLIGDGGGTEWNFEWSGGSFPVKFKADGYNHFQCDEFPAHSHWTLDDDKLTIVWGEFGKYEMAVNVAEKSMDGCKVGGDPATEWRKSQFKRKLRASVVMESCD
;
A
#
# COMPACT_ATOMS: atom_id res chain seq x y z
N GLY A 1 -11.23 -20.96 -4.05
CA GLY A 1 -12.63 -21.20 -4.49
C GLY A 1 -12.87 -20.32 -5.70
N THR A 2 -13.60 -20.82 -6.70
CA THR A 2 -13.83 -20.10 -7.97
C THR A 2 -15.16 -19.37 -7.92
N TYR A 3 -15.20 -18.13 -8.41
CA TYR A 3 -16.39 -17.27 -8.39
C TYR A 3 -16.59 -16.63 -9.75
N GLU A 4 -17.84 -16.44 -10.14
CA GLU A 4 -18.23 -15.57 -11.26
C GLU A 4 -18.89 -14.32 -10.66
N LEU A 5 -18.34 -13.15 -10.97
CA LEU A 5 -18.83 -11.85 -10.50
C LEU A 5 -19.02 -10.90 -11.69
N LYS A 6 -20.15 -10.20 -11.72
CA LYS A 6 -20.42 -9.11 -12.64
C LYS A 6 -20.17 -7.80 -11.94
N PHE A 7 -19.36 -6.92 -12.53
CA PHE A 7 -19.15 -5.57 -12.05
C PHE A 7 -20.11 -4.60 -12.76
N ASP A 8 -20.84 -3.81 -11.98
CA ASP A 8 -21.62 -2.67 -12.46
C ASP A 8 -20.87 -1.38 -12.10
N ALA A 9 -20.35 -0.71 -13.13
CA ALA A 9 -19.58 0.52 -12.97
C ALA A 9 -20.43 1.71 -12.50
N ALA A 10 -21.74 1.74 -12.82
CA ALA A 10 -22.60 2.86 -12.46
C ALA A 10 -22.91 2.86 -10.96
N SER A 11 -23.23 1.68 -10.41
CA SER A 11 -23.47 1.50 -8.98
C SER A 11 -22.20 1.18 -8.16
N LYS A 12 -21.08 0.91 -8.84
CA LYS A 12 -19.83 0.40 -8.24
C LYS A 12 -20.09 -0.81 -7.35
N THR A 13 -20.90 -1.74 -7.83
CA THR A 13 -21.20 -2.99 -7.14
C THR A 13 -20.73 -4.19 -7.94
N MET A 14 -20.53 -5.31 -7.24
CA MET A 14 -20.32 -6.61 -7.84
C MET A 14 -21.33 -7.59 -7.28
N ASP A 15 -21.93 -8.39 -8.14
CA ASP A 15 -22.83 -9.48 -7.76
C ASP A 15 -22.51 -10.75 -8.55
N GLY A 16 -22.76 -11.91 -7.95
CA GLY A 16 -22.46 -13.18 -8.58
C GLY A 16 -22.59 -14.37 -7.64
N HIS A 17 -21.84 -15.44 -7.92
CA HIS A 17 -21.99 -16.72 -7.23
C HIS A 17 -20.72 -17.58 -7.24
N GLY A 18 -20.65 -18.56 -6.34
CA GLY A 18 -19.60 -19.59 -6.36
C GLY A 18 -19.80 -20.60 -7.50
N MET A 19 -18.71 -21.01 -8.12
CA MET A 19 -18.71 -21.99 -9.22
C MET A 19 -18.48 -23.44 -8.69
N PRO A 20 -19.20 -24.44 -9.23
CA PRO A 20 -20.24 -24.32 -10.25
C PRO A 20 -21.53 -23.71 -9.69
N LYS A 21 -22.28 -23.01 -10.55
CA LYS A 21 -23.60 -22.48 -10.22
C LYS A 21 -24.53 -23.62 -9.80
N LYS A 22 -24.92 -23.66 -8.52
CA LYS A 22 -25.90 -24.61 -8.01
C LYS A 22 -27.28 -23.97 -8.02
N GLU A 23 -28.08 -24.30 -9.02
CA GLU A 23 -29.50 -23.90 -9.06
C GLU A 23 -30.22 -24.45 -7.83
N GLY A 24 -31.04 -23.61 -7.18
CA GLY A 24 -31.74 -23.96 -5.93
C GLY A 24 -30.94 -23.81 -4.64
N ASN A 25 -29.69 -23.34 -4.70
CA ASN A 25 -28.93 -22.96 -3.50
C ASN A 25 -28.88 -21.44 -3.32
N ASP A 26 -29.90 -20.90 -2.66
CA ASP A 26 -30.06 -19.46 -2.39
C ASP A 26 -28.97 -18.86 -1.48
N LYS A 27 -28.02 -19.66 -0.99
CA LYS A 27 -26.88 -19.21 -0.17
C LYS A 27 -25.57 -19.12 -0.95
N ASN A 28 -25.58 -19.42 -2.25
CA ASN A 28 -24.36 -19.42 -3.06
C ASN A 28 -24.01 -18.06 -3.69
N TRP A 29 -24.69 -16.98 -3.30
CA TRP A 29 -24.44 -15.63 -3.83
C TRP A 29 -23.15 -15.01 -3.26
N ARG A 30 -22.54 -14.10 -4.03
CA ARG A 30 -21.44 -13.21 -3.62
C ARG A 30 -21.80 -11.79 -4.02
N LYS A 31 -21.60 -10.83 -3.13
CA LYS A 31 -21.85 -9.42 -3.39
C LYS A 31 -20.73 -8.59 -2.77
N ALA A 32 -20.32 -7.55 -3.47
CA ALA A 32 -19.45 -6.50 -2.96
C ALA A 32 -20.02 -5.14 -3.36
N SER A 33 -19.85 -4.15 -2.49
CA SER A 33 -20.17 -2.76 -2.78
C SER A 33 -18.94 -1.92 -2.55
N PHE A 34 -18.70 -0.97 -3.43
CA PHE A 34 -17.67 0.03 -3.22
C PHE A 34 -17.91 0.81 -1.93
N LEU A 35 -16.89 0.86 -1.08
CA LEU A 35 -17.00 1.51 0.23
C LEU A 35 -16.70 3.01 0.13
N ARG A 36 -15.57 3.36 -0.50
CA ARG A 36 -15.12 4.75 -0.68
C ARG A 36 -14.01 4.82 -1.71
N GLU A 37 -13.79 6.03 -2.22
CA GLU A 37 -12.56 6.36 -2.95
C GLU A 37 -11.34 6.26 -2.04
N LEU A 38 -10.19 6.03 -2.66
CA LEU A 38 -8.90 6.12 -1.98
C LEU A 38 -8.64 7.57 -1.57
N SER A 39 -8.10 7.75 -0.36
CA SER A 39 -7.68 9.05 0.15
C SER A 39 -6.51 9.60 -0.68
N PRO A 40 -6.25 10.92 -0.64
CA PRO A 40 -5.09 11.49 -1.31
C PRO A 40 -3.76 10.89 -0.84
N VAL A 41 -3.64 10.54 0.46
CA VAL A 41 -2.44 9.90 1.01
C VAL A 41 -2.29 8.47 0.48
N GLU A 42 -3.38 7.68 0.44
CA GLU A 42 -3.38 6.34 -0.15
C GLU A 42 -2.89 6.39 -1.60
N ASN A 43 -3.47 7.28 -2.41
CA ASN A 43 -3.09 7.45 -3.81
C ASN A 43 -1.60 7.83 -4.00
N VAL A 44 -1.06 8.68 -3.12
CA VAL A 44 0.36 9.06 -3.16
C VAL A 44 1.28 7.89 -2.83
N LEU A 45 0.90 7.01 -1.91
CA LEU A 45 1.71 5.86 -1.50
C LEU A 45 1.65 4.70 -2.49
N ILE A 46 0.44 4.34 -2.95
CA ILE A 46 0.23 3.17 -3.81
C ILE A 46 0.45 3.47 -5.29
N GLY A 47 0.45 4.75 -5.68
CA GLY A 47 0.61 5.19 -7.06
C GLY A 47 -0.47 4.59 -7.97
N ASP A 48 -0.06 3.99 -9.09
CA ASP A 48 -0.98 3.36 -10.05
C ASP A 48 -1.13 1.85 -9.77
N GLY A 49 -1.05 1.46 -8.49
CA GLY A 49 -1.15 0.06 -8.03
C GLY A 49 0.17 -0.70 -7.96
N GLY A 50 1.30 -0.10 -8.36
CA GLY A 50 2.63 -0.69 -8.22
C GLY A 50 3.38 -0.29 -6.94
N GLY A 51 2.89 0.73 -6.22
CA GLY A 51 3.62 1.39 -5.16
C GLY A 51 4.46 2.58 -5.64
N THR A 52 5.32 3.09 -4.77
CA THR A 52 6.13 4.29 -5.02
C THR A 52 7.55 4.20 -4.45
N GLU A 53 8.47 4.94 -5.06
CA GLU A 53 9.86 5.07 -4.64
C GLU A 53 10.14 6.49 -4.15
N TRP A 54 10.84 6.58 -3.03
CA TRP A 54 11.13 7.82 -2.32
C TRP A 54 12.60 7.91 -1.94
N ASN A 55 13.12 9.13 -1.80
CA ASN A 55 14.46 9.40 -1.30
C ASN A 55 14.38 9.65 0.20
N PHE A 56 14.74 8.65 1.00
CA PHE A 56 14.68 8.71 2.46
C PHE A 56 15.97 9.30 3.01
N GLU A 57 15.87 10.20 3.98
CA GLU A 57 16.98 10.97 4.54
C GLU A 57 16.97 10.93 6.06
N TRP A 58 18.17 10.90 6.64
CA TRP A 58 18.43 10.97 8.06
C TRP A 58 19.79 11.64 8.30
N SER A 59 20.20 11.77 9.57
CA SER A 59 21.47 12.42 9.94
C SER A 59 22.72 11.80 9.30
N GLY A 60 22.67 10.54 8.88
CA GLY A 60 23.78 9.83 8.24
C GLY A 60 23.80 9.87 6.70
N GLY A 61 22.79 10.47 6.04
CA GLY A 61 22.73 10.56 4.57
C GLY A 61 21.34 10.27 4.01
N SER A 62 21.27 9.94 2.72
CA SER A 62 20.01 9.62 2.04
C SER A 62 20.14 8.44 1.07
N PHE A 63 19.05 7.67 0.93
CA PHE A 63 18.99 6.46 0.11
C PHE A 63 17.56 6.20 -0.38
N PRO A 64 17.36 5.43 -1.46
CA PRO A 64 16.03 5.13 -1.98
C PRO A 64 15.31 4.06 -1.16
N VAL A 65 14.02 4.28 -0.91
CA VAL A 65 13.09 3.32 -0.30
C VAL A 65 11.84 3.15 -1.15
N LYS A 66 11.18 2.00 -1.04
CA LYS A 66 10.03 1.61 -1.85
C LYS A 66 8.86 1.19 -0.97
N PHE A 67 7.71 1.83 -1.14
CA PHE A 67 6.44 1.41 -0.57
C PHE A 67 5.68 0.62 -1.64
N LYS A 68 5.67 -0.71 -1.57
CA LYS A 68 4.98 -1.56 -2.55
C LYS A 68 3.50 -1.67 -2.25
N ALA A 69 2.68 -1.75 -3.31
CA ALA A 69 1.26 -2.03 -3.25
C ALA A 69 0.96 -3.45 -3.78
N ASP A 70 1.59 -4.45 -3.17
CA ASP A 70 1.61 -5.85 -3.64
C ASP A 70 0.70 -6.78 -2.81
N GLY A 71 -0.26 -6.23 -2.08
CA GLY A 71 -1.17 -6.96 -1.20
C GLY A 71 -0.59 -7.28 0.19
N TYR A 72 0.74 -7.26 0.34
CA TYR A 72 1.43 -7.41 1.63
C TYR A 72 1.99 -6.09 2.16
N ASN A 73 1.90 -5.01 1.37
CA ASN A 73 2.41 -3.69 1.68
C ASN A 73 3.90 -3.74 2.09
N HIS A 74 4.73 -4.40 1.28
CA HIS A 74 6.16 -4.47 1.57
C HIS A 74 6.81 -3.08 1.55
N PHE A 75 7.64 -2.84 2.56
CA PHE A 75 8.61 -1.76 2.56
C PHE A 75 9.97 -2.33 2.15
N GLN A 76 10.62 -1.75 1.14
CA GLN A 76 11.90 -2.25 0.63
C GLN A 76 12.95 -1.13 0.60
N CYS A 77 14.13 -1.44 1.11
CA CYS A 77 15.33 -0.63 1.00
C CYS A 77 16.48 -1.55 0.58
N ASP A 78 17.09 -1.28 -0.58
CA ASP A 78 18.11 -2.17 -1.14
C ASP A 78 19.43 -2.09 -0.34
N GLU A 79 19.73 -0.93 0.25
CA GLU A 79 20.93 -0.71 1.08
C GLU A 79 20.84 -1.31 2.48
N PHE A 80 19.61 -1.44 3.00
CA PHE A 80 19.35 -1.93 4.36
C PHE A 80 18.19 -2.94 4.30
N PRO A 81 18.46 -4.13 3.72
CA PRO A 81 17.42 -5.12 3.46
C PRO A 81 16.93 -5.75 4.76
N ALA A 82 15.60 -5.82 4.92
CA ALA A 82 14.97 -6.52 6.03
C ALA A 82 13.54 -6.95 5.65
N HIS A 83 12.96 -7.88 6.41
CA HIS A 83 11.54 -8.18 6.32
C HIS A 83 10.75 -6.99 6.87
N SER A 84 10.11 -6.25 5.98
CA SER A 84 9.57 -4.95 6.32
C SER A 84 8.28 -4.67 5.59
N HIS A 85 7.37 -4.01 6.29
CA HIS A 85 6.04 -3.68 5.82
C HIS A 85 5.67 -2.28 6.28
N TRP A 86 4.69 -1.70 5.59
CA TRP A 86 4.10 -0.44 5.96
C TRP A 86 2.60 -0.57 6.14
N THR A 87 2.04 0.29 6.99
CA THR A 87 0.60 0.41 7.19
C THR A 87 0.23 1.88 7.15
N LEU A 88 -0.97 2.18 6.67
CA LEU A 88 -1.54 3.51 6.74
C LEU A 88 -2.86 3.42 7.52
N ASP A 89 -2.94 4.18 8.60
CA ASP A 89 -4.15 4.36 9.39
C ASP A 89 -4.54 5.84 9.31
N ASP A 90 -5.62 6.13 8.59
CA ASP A 90 -5.97 7.47 8.11
C ASP A 90 -4.79 8.17 7.40
N ASP A 91 -4.16 9.14 8.05
CA ASP A 91 -3.01 9.91 7.54
C ASP A 91 -1.68 9.51 8.21
N LYS A 92 -1.71 8.51 9.10
CA LYS A 92 -0.55 8.05 9.86
C LYS A 92 0.14 6.89 9.16
N LEU A 93 1.25 7.18 8.49
CA LEU A 93 2.10 6.17 7.87
C LEU A 93 3.01 5.54 8.93
N THR A 94 2.91 4.22 9.09
CA THR A 94 3.77 3.44 9.96
C THR A 94 4.66 2.52 9.13
N ILE A 95 5.96 2.53 9.41
CA ILE A 95 6.94 1.65 8.77
C ILE A 95 7.48 0.70 9.84
N VAL A 96 7.36 -0.60 9.60
CA VAL A 96 7.99 -1.64 10.43
C VAL A 96 9.16 -2.21 9.65
N TRP A 97 10.37 -1.87 10.08
CA TRP A 97 11.60 -2.09 9.32
C TRP A 97 12.53 -3.13 9.97
N GLY A 98 11.99 -4.28 10.36
CA GLY A 98 12.76 -5.38 10.95
C GLY A 98 13.66 -4.91 12.11
N GLU A 99 14.96 -5.17 12.00
CA GLU A 99 15.97 -4.78 13.01
C GLU A 99 16.20 -3.26 13.09
N PHE A 100 15.89 -2.50 12.05
CA PHE A 100 16.04 -1.04 12.01
C PHE A 100 14.93 -0.30 12.76
N GLY A 101 13.93 -1.03 13.26
CA GLY A 101 12.90 -0.53 14.16
C GLY A 101 11.61 -0.09 13.46
N LYS A 102 10.81 0.69 14.18
CA LYS A 102 9.49 1.18 13.75
C LYS A 102 9.51 2.70 13.63
N TYR A 103 8.90 3.22 12.58
CA TYR A 103 8.84 4.65 12.31
C TYR A 103 7.40 5.10 12.09
N GLU A 104 7.11 6.33 12.50
CA GLU A 104 5.86 7.01 12.22
C GLU A 104 6.17 8.25 11.38
N MET A 105 5.50 8.35 10.24
CA MET A 105 5.71 9.38 9.24
C MET A 105 4.38 10.08 8.95
N ALA A 106 4.42 11.40 8.81
CA ALA A 106 3.35 12.21 8.24
C ALA A 106 3.61 12.40 6.74
N VAL A 107 2.57 12.29 5.92
CA VAL A 107 2.68 12.46 4.47
C VAL A 107 2.12 13.82 4.08
N ASN A 108 2.94 14.67 3.47
CA ASN A 108 2.49 15.89 2.83
C ASN A 108 2.17 15.60 1.36
N VAL A 109 0.88 15.49 1.05
CA VAL A 109 0.36 15.17 -0.28
C VAL A 109 0.73 16.24 -1.32
N ALA A 110 0.70 17.52 -0.92
CA ALA A 110 0.93 18.63 -1.84
C ALA A 110 2.39 18.69 -2.30
N GLU A 111 3.32 18.49 -1.37
CA GLU A 111 4.76 18.52 -1.63
C GLU A 111 5.32 17.16 -2.06
N LYS A 112 4.52 16.10 -1.90
CA LYS A 112 4.95 14.71 -2.01
C LYS A 112 6.23 14.47 -1.20
N SER A 113 6.17 14.90 0.05
CA SER A 113 7.21 14.76 1.05
C SER A 113 6.67 14.00 2.26
N MET A 114 7.57 13.47 3.09
CA MET A 114 7.22 12.90 4.38
C MET A 114 8.25 13.33 5.41
N ASP A 115 7.80 13.45 6.65
CA ASP A 115 8.66 13.66 7.80
C ASP A 115 8.15 12.88 9.00
N GLY A 116 9.04 12.52 9.91
CA GLY A 116 8.71 11.70 11.04
C GLY A 116 9.93 11.29 11.84
N CYS A 117 9.77 10.28 12.69
CA CYS A 117 10.86 9.77 13.49
C CYS A 117 10.63 8.32 13.88
N LYS A 118 11.63 7.72 14.52
CA LYS A 118 11.49 6.42 15.16
C LYS A 118 10.42 6.49 16.26
N VAL A 119 9.59 5.46 16.38
CA VAL A 119 8.57 5.38 17.43
C VAL A 119 9.24 5.36 18.80
N GLY A 120 8.85 6.30 19.66
CA GLY A 120 9.46 6.49 20.99
C GLY A 120 10.84 7.17 20.96
N GLY A 121 11.33 7.58 19.79
CA GLY A 121 12.55 8.35 19.63
C GLY A 121 12.32 9.85 19.77
N ASP A 122 13.41 10.61 19.80
CA ASP A 122 13.38 12.08 19.87
C ASP A 122 13.33 12.69 18.45
N PRO A 123 12.26 13.42 18.07
CA PRO A 123 12.16 14.05 16.76
C PRO A 123 13.27 15.08 16.46
N ALA A 124 13.92 15.65 17.48
CA ALA A 124 15.00 16.62 17.26
C ALA A 124 16.29 15.96 16.73
N THR A 125 16.51 14.69 17.05
CA THR A 125 17.78 13.99 16.80
C THR A 125 17.62 12.73 15.95
N GLU A 126 16.47 12.07 16.01
CA GLU A 126 16.14 10.83 15.29
C GLU A 126 15.09 11.05 14.18
N TRP A 127 15.04 12.26 13.63
CA TRP A 127 14.18 12.60 12.51
C TRP A 127 14.46 11.74 11.28
N ARG A 128 13.44 11.60 10.45
CA ARG A 128 13.48 11.06 9.10
C ARG A 128 12.72 11.98 8.17
N LYS A 129 13.23 12.14 6.95
CA LYS A 129 12.55 12.85 5.87
C LYS A 129 12.50 11.97 4.63
N SER A 130 11.56 12.24 3.76
CA SER A 130 11.42 11.52 2.51
C SER A 130 10.90 12.43 1.41
N GLN A 131 11.42 12.29 0.19
CA GLN A 131 10.91 13.00 -0.98
C GLN A 131 10.54 12.02 -2.08
N PHE A 132 9.36 12.18 -2.67
CA PHE A 132 8.89 11.32 -3.76
C PHE A 132 9.85 11.37 -4.96
N LYS A 133 10.23 10.20 -5.48
CA LYS A 133 11.03 10.08 -6.71
C LYS A 133 10.16 9.70 -7.89
N ARG A 134 9.44 8.58 -7.79
CA ARG A 134 8.64 8.04 -8.90
C ARG A 134 7.62 7.01 -8.45
N LYS A 135 6.64 6.75 -9.31
CA LYS A 135 5.76 5.59 -9.20
C LYS A 135 6.50 4.32 -9.62
N LEU A 136 6.21 3.22 -8.93
CA LEU A 136 6.67 1.89 -9.35
C LEU A 136 5.69 1.34 -10.39
N ARG A 137 6.21 0.54 -11.30
CA ARG A 137 5.37 -0.18 -12.26
C ARG A 137 4.62 -1.27 -11.50
N ALA A 138 3.32 -1.39 -11.73
CA ALA A 138 2.59 -2.55 -11.28
C ALA A 138 3.24 -3.80 -11.87
N SER A 139 3.53 -4.78 -11.02
CA SER A 139 3.95 -6.10 -11.47
C SER A 139 2.79 -6.68 -12.26
N VAL A 140 2.92 -6.78 -13.58
CA VAL A 140 1.96 -7.53 -14.40
C VAL A 140 2.24 -9.00 -14.12
N VAL A 141 1.65 -9.54 -13.06
CA VAL A 141 1.54 -10.98 -12.95
C VAL A 141 0.46 -11.37 -13.95
N MET A 142 0.87 -11.78 -15.15
CA MET A 142 -0.01 -12.54 -16.03
C MET A 142 -0.25 -13.87 -15.32
N GLU A 143 -1.34 -13.97 -14.56
CA GLU A 143 -1.87 -15.27 -14.18
C GLU A 143 -2.43 -15.90 -15.45
N SER A 144 -1.63 -16.76 -16.09
CA SER A 144 -2.15 -17.67 -17.10
C SER A 144 -3.04 -18.68 -16.39
N CYS A 145 -4.35 -18.56 -16.58
CA CYS A 145 -5.27 -19.65 -16.30
C CYS A 145 -5.10 -20.69 -17.41
N ASP A 146 -4.32 -21.75 -17.14
CA ASP A 146 -4.34 -22.98 -17.93
C ASP A 146 -5.63 -23.77 -17.68
#